data_AF-A0A850KXW5-F1
#
_entry.id   AF-A0A850KXW5-F1
#
_cell.length_a   1.000
_cell.length_b   1.000
_cell.length_c   1.000
_cell.angle_alpha   90.00
_cell.angle_beta   90.00
_cell.angle_gamma   90.00
#
_symmetry.space_group_name_H-M   'P 1'
#
loop_
_entity.id
_entity.type
_entity.pdbx_description
1 polymer ?
#
loop_
_entity_poly.entity_id
_entity_poly.type
_entity_poly.pdbx_seq_one_letter_code
_entity_poly.pdbx_strand_id
1 'polypeptide(L)'
;MKLGNKSQAFTLVELMVAMVIGLIIIAGIFMVFLSSKQTYRLTSSMTQVHDNGRFAMNYLVKDVQKAGWVDNGIETIDGYSLAQPLVNLENNKSITGGQNSDVFTVRYYGDTDCDGDAATAGIVQNTYQLVATGDLPELQCNGVSLIKNVESFQVRYGILTAQGLEYVDANVISDITMVKTVQIGFTIASDESNVTSDKDISVNKVLNEGPYNFSDGRYRQVFSSTIILNNNGVQPPDSLLVSE
;
A
#
# COMPACT_ATOMS: atom_id res chain seq x y z
N MET A 1 81.35 -16.71 -12.58
CA MET A 1 80.78 -15.54 -11.86
C MET A 1 79.59 -16.05 -11.05
N LYS A 2 79.76 -16.26 -9.73
CA LYS A 2 78.68 -16.77 -8.85
C LYS A 2 77.94 -15.56 -8.27
N LEU A 3 76.69 -15.34 -8.70
CA LEU A 3 75.76 -14.43 -8.04
C LEU A 3 75.35 -15.08 -6.70
N GLY A 4 75.86 -14.53 -5.60
CA GLY A 4 75.43 -14.93 -4.26
C GLY A 4 73.99 -14.47 -4.03
N ASN A 5 73.05 -15.40 -4.00
CA ASN A 5 71.70 -15.11 -3.50
C ASN A 5 71.81 -14.78 -2.01
N LYS A 6 71.62 -13.50 -1.66
CA LYS A 6 71.35 -13.08 -0.28
C LYS A 6 69.96 -13.58 0.09
N SER A 7 69.89 -14.72 0.76
CA SER A 7 68.69 -15.17 1.45
C SER A 7 68.44 -14.21 2.62
N GLN A 8 67.54 -13.24 2.45
CA GLN A 8 67.10 -12.42 3.57
C GLN A 8 66.24 -13.30 4.49
N ALA A 9 66.78 -13.66 5.65
CA ALA A 9 66.01 -14.29 6.70
C ALA A 9 65.20 -13.20 7.42
N PHE A 10 63.88 -13.25 7.30
CA PHE A 10 62.96 -12.35 8.01
C PHE A 10 63.07 -12.55 9.52
N THR A 11 62.97 -11.45 10.27
CA THR A 11 62.97 -11.54 11.74
C THR A 11 61.61 -12.04 12.23
N LEU A 12 61.58 -12.76 13.35
CA LEU A 12 60.33 -13.26 13.95
C LEU A 12 59.34 -12.10 14.24
N VAL A 13 59.88 -10.94 14.61
CA VAL A 13 59.13 -9.70 14.84
C VAL A 13 58.47 -9.18 13.57
N GLU A 14 59.16 -9.20 12.42
CA GLU A 14 58.57 -8.83 11.12
C GLU A 14 57.35 -9.69 10.77
N LEU A 15 57.42 -10.99 11.04
CA LEU A 15 56.31 -11.91 10.76
C LEU A 15 55.11 -11.63 11.67
N MET A 16 55.35 -11.31 12.94
CA MET A 16 54.30 -10.90 13.88
C MET A 16 53.64 -9.60 13.43
N VAL A 17 54.43 -8.59 13.04
CA VAL A 17 53.90 -7.30 12.55
C VAL A 17 53.10 -7.49 11.27
N ALA A 18 53.60 -8.26 10.30
CA ALA A 18 52.90 -8.54 9.05
C ALA A 18 51.55 -9.23 9.29
N MET A 19 51.48 -10.19 10.22
CA MET A 19 50.24 -10.88 10.57
C MET A 19 49.22 -9.94 11.22
N VAL A 20 49.67 -9.10 12.16
CA VAL A 20 48.79 -8.12 12.84
C VAL A 20 48.21 -7.13 11.82
N ILE A 21 49.03 -6.62 10.91
CA ILE A 21 48.56 -5.72 9.84
C ILE A 21 47.56 -6.43 8.92
N GLY A 22 47.86 -7.69 8.53
CA GLY A 22 46.95 -8.49 7.72
C GLY A 22 45.57 -8.69 8.37
N LEU A 23 45.54 -9.00 9.67
CA LEU A 23 44.29 -9.15 10.42
C LEU A 23 43.48 -7.83 10.49
N ILE A 24 44.15 -6.70 10.71
CA ILE A 24 43.49 -5.39 10.74
C ILE A 24 42.83 -5.08 9.40
N ILE A 25 43.53 -5.35 8.28
CA ILE A 25 42.98 -5.11 6.94
C ILE A 25 41.79 -6.02 6.66
N ILE A 26 41.90 -7.31 6.96
CA ILE A 26 40.79 -8.28 6.77
C ILE A 26 39.58 -7.87 7.61
N ALA A 27 39.78 -7.46 8.88
CA ALA A 27 38.71 -6.99 9.74
C ALA A 27 38.01 -5.75 9.16
N GLY A 28 38.78 -4.79 8.63
CA GLY A 28 38.23 -3.60 7.96
C GLY A 28 37.39 -3.95 6.73
N ILE A 29 37.91 -4.82 5.85
CA ILE A 29 37.18 -5.27 4.64
C ILE A 29 35.89 -6.01 5.05
N PHE A 30 35.96 -6.85 6.09
CA PHE A 30 34.81 -7.59 6.59
C PHE A 30 33.69 -6.66 7.08
N MET A 31 34.03 -5.57 7.79
CA MET A 31 33.03 -4.57 8.20
C MET A 31 32.37 -3.89 6.99
N VAL A 32 33.15 -3.51 5.98
CA VAL A 32 32.61 -2.91 4.74
C VAL A 32 31.67 -3.89 4.04
N PHE A 33 32.05 -5.16 3.95
CA PHE A 33 31.21 -6.20 3.35
C PHE A 33 29.87 -6.37 4.08
N LEU A 34 29.88 -6.43 5.42
CA LEU A 34 28.65 -6.53 6.22
C LEU A 34 27.76 -5.29 6.04
N SER A 35 28.34 -4.09 6.07
CA SER A 35 27.60 -2.84 5.83
C SER A 35 26.99 -2.79 4.43
N SER A 36 27.72 -3.26 3.42
CA SER A 36 27.26 -3.32 2.03
C SER A 36 26.09 -4.29 1.88
N LYS A 37 26.17 -5.47 2.53
CA LYS A 37 25.07 -6.45 2.54
C LYS A 37 23.81 -5.91 3.22
N GLN A 38 23.95 -5.21 4.35
CA GLN A 38 22.81 -4.59 5.04
C GLN A 38 22.17 -3.50 4.18
N THR A 39 22.99 -2.63 3.58
CA THR A 39 22.52 -1.55 2.69
C THR A 39 21.79 -2.12 1.48
N TYR A 40 22.30 -3.20 0.89
CA TYR A 40 21.66 -3.89 -0.24
C TYR A 40 20.27 -4.41 0.14
N ARG A 41 20.14 -5.09 1.29
CA ARG A 41 18.84 -5.58 1.77
C ARG A 41 17.84 -4.43 1.98
N LEU A 42 18.26 -3.37 2.66
CA LEU A 42 17.41 -2.19 2.87
C LEU A 42 16.95 -1.57 1.56
N THR A 43 17.88 -1.39 0.60
CA THR A 43 17.57 -0.79 -0.71
C THR A 43 16.60 -1.66 -1.51
N SER A 44 16.80 -2.98 -1.49
CA SER A 44 15.89 -3.95 -2.13
C SER A 44 14.50 -3.92 -1.51
N SER A 45 14.41 -3.96 -0.18
CA SER A 45 13.14 -3.88 0.55
C SER A 45 12.40 -2.57 0.34
N MET A 46 13.12 -1.45 0.31
CA MET A 46 12.55 -0.14 0.00
C MET A 46 11.97 -0.11 -1.42
N THR A 47 12.70 -0.65 -2.40
CA THR A 47 12.24 -0.72 -3.80
C THR A 47 10.96 -1.54 -3.92
N GLN A 48 10.93 -2.73 -3.30
CA GLN A 48 9.74 -3.58 -3.29
C GLN A 48 8.53 -2.89 -2.65
N VAL A 49 8.73 -2.24 -1.50
CA VAL A 49 7.67 -1.46 -0.83
C VAL A 49 7.15 -0.34 -1.73
N HIS A 50 8.04 0.38 -2.42
CA HIS A 50 7.63 1.43 -3.35
C HIS A 50 6.86 0.90 -4.56
N ASP A 51 7.32 -0.19 -5.16
CA ASP A 51 6.69 -0.77 -6.34
C ASP A 51 5.30 -1.32 -6.00
N ASN A 52 5.18 -2.08 -4.90
CA ASN A 52 3.90 -2.61 -4.42
C ASN A 52 2.94 -1.48 -4.01
N GLY A 53 3.42 -0.49 -3.26
CA GLY A 53 2.60 0.64 -2.82
C GLY A 53 2.09 1.48 -4.00
N ARG A 54 2.94 1.74 -5.01
CA ARG A 54 2.53 2.45 -6.24
C ARG A 54 1.54 1.63 -7.05
N PHE A 55 1.78 0.32 -7.19
CA PHE A 55 0.86 -0.58 -7.89
C PHE A 55 -0.53 -0.56 -7.24
N ALA A 56 -0.62 -0.83 -5.94
CA ALA A 56 -1.90 -0.85 -5.22
C ALA A 56 -2.61 0.50 -5.25
N MET A 57 -1.88 1.60 -5.04
CA MET A 57 -2.49 2.93 -5.11
C MET A 57 -3.04 3.23 -6.51
N ASN A 58 -2.29 2.89 -7.57
CA ASN A 58 -2.76 3.08 -8.95
C ASN A 58 -3.99 2.21 -9.26
N TYR A 59 -4.05 0.98 -8.73
CA TYR A 59 -5.20 0.10 -8.89
C TYR A 59 -6.44 0.69 -8.19
N LEU A 60 -6.32 1.01 -6.90
CA LEU A 60 -7.38 1.60 -6.08
C LEU A 60 -7.90 2.90 -6.68
N VAL A 61 -7.00 3.82 -7.09
CA VAL A 61 -7.40 5.10 -7.68
C VAL A 61 -8.21 4.88 -8.95
N LYS A 62 -7.76 4.01 -9.86
CA LYS A 62 -8.47 3.73 -11.11
C LYS A 62 -9.84 3.09 -10.86
N ASP A 63 -9.94 2.22 -9.86
CA ASP A 63 -11.20 1.55 -9.55
C ASP A 63 -12.21 2.51 -8.91
N VAL A 64 -11.78 3.29 -7.93
CA VAL A 64 -12.61 4.31 -7.26
C VAL A 64 -13.05 5.40 -8.23
N GLN A 65 -12.24 5.74 -9.25
CA GLN A 65 -12.64 6.69 -10.30
C GLN A 65 -13.83 6.19 -11.14
N LYS A 66 -14.05 4.88 -11.22
CA LYS A 66 -15.23 4.31 -11.91
C LYS A 66 -16.49 4.36 -11.05
N ALA A 67 -16.37 4.59 -9.74
CA ALA A 67 -17.51 4.57 -8.83
C ALA A 67 -18.67 5.40 -9.39
N GLY A 68 -19.86 4.79 -9.47
CA GLY A 68 -21.07 5.42 -9.98
C GLY A 68 -21.14 5.59 -11.49
N TRP A 69 -20.21 5.02 -12.26
CA TRP A 69 -20.27 5.04 -13.72
C TRP A 69 -21.41 4.16 -14.23
N VAL A 70 -22.13 4.63 -15.25
CA VAL A 70 -23.26 3.96 -15.92
C VAL A 70 -23.05 4.03 -17.43
N ASP A 71 -23.50 2.99 -18.16
CA ASP A 71 -23.59 3.05 -19.62
C ASP A 71 -24.89 3.77 -20.05
N ASN A 72 -24.86 4.41 -21.22
CA ASN A 72 -25.92 5.29 -21.75
C ASN A 72 -27.20 4.56 -22.19
N GLY A 73 -27.31 3.24 -21.98
CA GLY A 73 -28.40 2.40 -22.49
C GLY A 73 -29.22 1.68 -21.43
N ILE A 74 -28.99 1.96 -20.13
CA ILE A 74 -29.59 1.17 -19.04
C ILE A 74 -30.34 2.07 -18.07
N GLU A 75 -31.65 2.17 -18.29
CA GLU A 75 -32.61 2.62 -17.29
C GLU A 75 -32.70 1.58 -16.16
N THR A 76 -31.78 1.61 -15.18
CA THR A 76 -31.81 0.88 -13.89
C THR A 76 -32.82 -0.28 -13.82
N ILE A 77 -32.63 -1.30 -14.66
CA ILE A 77 -33.48 -2.48 -14.67
C ILE A 77 -32.96 -3.30 -13.50
N ASP A 78 -33.79 -3.46 -12.47
CA ASP A 78 -33.60 -4.27 -11.23
C ASP A 78 -33.52 -3.50 -9.90
N GLY A 79 -33.74 -2.18 -9.88
CA GLY A 79 -33.86 -1.43 -8.61
C GLY A 79 -32.54 -1.22 -7.86
N TYR A 80 -31.40 -1.57 -8.47
CA TYR A 80 -30.07 -1.27 -7.95
C TYR A 80 -29.59 0.09 -8.45
N SER A 81 -29.94 1.15 -7.73
CA SER A 81 -29.43 2.48 -8.00
C SER A 81 -27.90 2.54 -7.81
N LEU A 82 -27.19 3.12 -8.79
CA LEU A 82 -25.80 3.54 -8.64
C LEU A 82 -25.67 4.96 -8.06
N ALA A 83 -26.78 5.59 -7.66
CA ALA A 83 -26.76 6.82 -6.85
C ALA A 83 -26.06 6.61 -5.49
N GLN A 84 -25.88 5.34 -5.09
CA GLN A 84 -25.00 4.94 -3.99
C GLN A 84 -23.77 4.20 -4.55
N PRO A 85 -22.77 4.96 -5.07
CA PRO A 85 -21.59 4.39 -5.72
C PRO A 85 -20.60 3.76 -4.74
N LEU A 86 -20.79 3.98 -3.44
CA LEU A 86 -20.02 3.43 -2.34
C LEU A 86 -20.96 2.79 -1.33
N VAL A 87 -20.66 1.55 -0.89
CA VAL A 87 -21.44 0.81 0.11
C VAL A 87 -20.51 0.02 1.05
N ASN A 88 -21.08 -0.63 2.07
CA ASN A 88 -20.34 -1.41 3.07
C ASN A 88 -19.16 -0.64 3.68
N LEU A 89 -19.45 0.59 4.11
CA LEU A 89 -18.45 1.48 4.70
C LEU A 89 -18.29 1.11 6.18
N GLU A 90 -17.34 0.23 6.49
CA GLU A 90 -17.01 -0.15 7.87
C GLU A 90 -15.78 0.63 8.32
N ASN A 91 -15.83 1.16 9.54
CA ASN A 91 -14.71 1.90 10.15
C ASN A 91 -14.03 1.03 11.20
N ASN A 92 -12.69 1.08 11.27
CA ASN A 92 -11.91 0.52 12.38
C ASN A 92 -12.18 -0.99 12.67
N LYS A 93 -12.36 -1.81 11.64
CA LYS A 93 -12.44 -3.27 11.75
C LYS A 93 -11.12 -3.81 12.31
N SER A 94 -11.20 -4.59 13.40
CA SER A 94 -10.04 -5.23 14.03
C SER A 94 -9.46 -6.32 13.13
N ILE A 95 -8.15 -6.27 12.89
CA ILE A 95 -7.42 -7.22 12.04
C ILE A 95 -6.28 -7.86 12.82
N THR A 96 -6.27 -9.20 12.91
CA THR A 96 -5.15 -9.93 13.52
C THR A 96 -3.85 -9.69 12.73
N GLY A 97 -2.78 -9.34 13.43
CA GLY A 97 -1.48 -9.06 12.81
C GLY A 97 -1.38 -7.67 12.18
N GLY A 98 -2.45 -6.87 12.21
CA GLY A 98 -2.48 -5.49 11.72
C GLY A 98 -3.04 -4.51 12.74
N GLN A 99 -3.31 -3.32 12.25
CA GLN A 99 -4.03 -2.26 12.94
C GLN A 99 -5.51 -2.30 12.56
N ASN A 100 -6.35 -1.67 13.36
CA ASN A 100 -7.74 -1.42 12.98
C ASN A 100 -7.77 -0.74 11.62
N SER A 101 -8.62 -1.24 10.72
CA SER A 101 -8.64 -0.83 9.32
C SER A 101 -10.06 -0.76 8.79
N ASP A 102 -10.25 -0.01 7.73
CA ASP A 102 -11.56 0.24 7.15
C ASP A 102 -11.91 -0.79 6.08
N VAL A 103 -13.19 -0.84 5.76
CA VAL A 103 -13.74 -1.59 4.63
C VAL A 103 -14.59 -0.65 3.81
N PHE A 104 -14.48 -0.75 2.49
CA PHE A 104 -15.45 -0.10 1.61
C PHE A 104 -15.63 -0.88 0.32
N THR A 105 -16.82 -0.76 -0.26
CA THR A 105 -17.16 -1.34 -1.56
C THR A 105 -17.41 -0.24 -2.57
N VAL A 106 -16.75 -0.32 -3.73
CA VAL A 106 -17.04 0.51 -4.90
C VAL A 106 -18.03 -0.21 -5.81
N ARG A 107 -18.98 0.55 -6.36
CA ARG A 107 -19.97 0.04 -7.32
C ARG A 107 -19.97 0.85 -8.61
N TYR A 108 -19.99 0.17 -9.74
CA TYR A 108 -20.07 0.78 -11.07
C TYR A 108 -20.64 -0.22 -12.09
N TYR A 109 -21.08 0.28 -13.24
CA TYR A 109 -21.54 -0.58 -14.33
C TYR A 109 -20.37 -1.23 -15.08
N GLY A 110 -20.41 -2.52 -15.31
CA GLY A 110 -19.37 -3.24 -16.03
C GLY A 110 -19.58 -4.75 -16.05
N ASP A 111 -18.68 -5.48 -16.70
CA ASP A 111 -18.86 -6.91 -16.96
C ASP A 111 -18.21 -7.82 -15.91
N THR A 112 -17.12 -7.38 -15.30
CA THR A 112 -16.28 -8.23 -14.44
C THR A 112 -15.74 -7.44 -13.27
N ASP A 113 -15.74 -8.06 -12.10
CA ASP A 113 -15.21 -7.48 -10.87
C ASP A 113 -13.69 -7.68 -10.73
N CYS A 114 -13.15 -7.39 -9.55
CA CYS A 114 -11.73 -7.49 -9.27
C CYS A 114 -11.20 -8.92 -9.06
N ASP A 115 -12.07 -9.90 -8.83
CA ASP A 115 -11.68 -11.32 -8.70
C ASP A 115 -11.81 -12.10 -10.02
N GLY A 116 -12.51 -11.51 -11.00
CA GLY A 116 -12.70 -12.09 -12.33
C GLY A 116 -14.11 -12.64 -12.54
N ASP A 117 -15.00 -12.52 -11.55
CA ASP A 117 -16.37 -12.96 -11.65
C ASP A 117 -17.25 -11.99 -12.45
N ALA A 118 -18.25 -12.55 -13.12
CA ALA A 118 -19.19 -11.77 -13.91
C ALA A 118 -20.09 -10.90 -13.02
N ALA A 119 -20.25 -9.64 -13.40
CA ALA A 119 -21.08 -8.70 -12.69
C ALA A 119 -22.55 -9.12 -12.68
N THR A 120 -23.17 -9.12 -11.50
CA THR A 120 -24.61 -9.40 -11.37
C THR A 120 -25.41 -8.19 -11.83
N ALA A 121 -26.32 -8.37 -12.79
CA ALA A 121 -27.08 -7.27 -13.41
C ALA A 121 -26.19 -6.16 -14.01
N GLY A 122 -24.96 -6.51 -14.43
CA GLY A 122 -23.97 -5.56 -14.94
C GLY A 122 -23.43 -4.59 -13.87
N ILE A 123 -23.65 -4.86 -12.59
CA ILE A 123 -23.10 -4.06 -11.50
C ILE A 123 -21.88 -4.78 -10.93
N VAL A 124 -20.71 -4.18 -11.13
CA VAL A 124 -19.48 -4.58 -10.48
C VAL A 124 -19.49 -4.08 -9.04
N GLN A 125 -19.10 -4.94 -8.10
CA GLN A 125 -18.92 -4.59 -6.69
C GLN A 125 -17.55 -5.03 -6.22
N ASN A 126 -16.65 -4.07 -5.99
CA ASN A 126 -15.30 -4.34 -5.54
C ASN A 126 -15.16 -3.93 -4.08
N THR A 127 -15.02 -4.90 -3.19
CA THR A 127 -14.88 -4.70 -1.74
C THR A 127 -13.42 -4.79 -1.33
N TYR A 128 -12.89 -3.69 -0.81
CA TYR A 128 -11.52 -3.59 -0.32
C TYR A 128 -11.48 -3.69 1.20
N GLN A 129 -10.66 -4.63 1.70
CA GLN A 129 -10.44 -4.81 3.13
C GLN A 129 -9.10 -5.47 3.39
N LEU A 130 -8.58 -5.28 4.62
CA LEU A 130 -7.47 -6.11 5.09
C LEU A 130 -7.97 -7.46 5.55
N VAL A 131 -7.19 -8.49 5.25
CA VAL A 131 -7.42 -9.86 5.70
C VAL A 131 -6.12 -10.41 6.30
N ALA A 132 -6.24 -10.94 7.51
CA ALA A 132 -5.12 -11.53 8.23
C ALA A 132 -4.60 -12.76 7.47
N THR A 133 -3.33 -12.73 7.05
CA THR A 133 -2.72 -13.81 6.27
C THR A 133 -1.30 -14.07 6.76
N GLY A 134 -1.04 -15.22 7.39
CA GLY A 134 0.31 -15.52 7.90
C GLY A 134 0.79 -14.51 8.97
N ASP A 135 1.91 -13.83 8.71
CA ASP A 135 2.58 -12.91 9.65
C ASP A 135 2.02 -11.48 9.59
N LEU A 136 1.77 -10.95 8.39
CA LEU A 136 1.21 -9.61 8.17
C LEU A 136 -0.03 -9.67 7.26
N PRO A 137 -1.04 -8.81 7.46
CA PRO A 137 -2.24 -8.83 6.66
C PRO A 137 -1.97 -8.48 5.18
N GLU A 138 -2.92 -8.85 4.34
CA GLU A 138 -2.95 -8.50 2.93
C GLU A 138 -4.15 -7.61 2.65
N LEU A 139 -3.98 -6.61 1.78
CA LEU A 139 -5.11 -5.86 1.23
C LEU A 139 -5.71 -6.70 0.11
N GLN A 140 -6.99 -7.01 0.24
CA GLN A 140 -7.72 -7.85 -0.69
C GLN A 140 -8.85 -7.09 -1.38
N CYS A 141 -9.17 -7.53 -2.60
CA CYS A 141 -10.41 -7.17 -3.29
C CYS A 141 -11.25 -8.43 -3.50
N ASN A 142 -12.47 -8.45 -2.97
CA ASN A 142 -13.39 -9.62 -3.02
C ASN A 142 -12.76 -10.95 -2.57
N GLY A 143 -11.75 -10.92 -1.68
CA GLY A 143 -11.05 -12.11 -1.20
C GLY A 143 -9.79 -12.49 -2.00
N VAL A 144 -9.49 -11.78 -3.10
CA VAL A 144 -8.25 -11.92 -3.87
C VAL A 144 -7.22 -10.93 -3.36
N SER A 145 -5.99 -11.43 -3.13
CA SER A 145 -4.86 -10.60 -2.70
C SER A 145 -4.49 -9.56 -3.76
N LEU A 146 -4.60 -8.28 -3.40
CA LEU A 146 -4.11 -7.17 -4.22
C LEU A 146 -2.63 -6.92 -3.92
N ILE A 147 -2.29 -6.73 -2.64
CA ILE A 147 -0.92 -6.61 -2.16
C ILE A 147 -0.76 -7.16 -0.75
N LYS A 148 0.45 -7.62 -0.44
CA LYS A 148 0.82 -8.17 0.86
C LYS A 148 1.41 -7.13 1.80
N ASN A 149 1.52 -7.52 3.06
CA ASN A 149 2.21 -6.77 4.11
C ASN A 149 1.60 -5.38 4.33
N VAL A 150 0.29 -5.28 4.20
CA VAL A 150 -0.45 -4.06 4.51
C VAL A 150 -0.92 -4.15 5.95
N GLU A 151 -0.46 -3.23 6.80
CA GLU A 151 -0.71 -3.28 8.24
C GLU A 151 -1.85 -2.36 8.69
N SER A 152 -2.18 -1.33 7.90
CA SER A 152 -3.29 -0.43 8.16
C SER A 152 -3.85 0.06 6.83
N PHE A 153 -5.16 0.10 6.71
CA PHE A 153 -5.90 0.62 5.56
C PHE A 153 -7.02 1.52 6.06
N GLN A 154 -7.03 2.78 5.64
CA GLN A 154 -7.93 3.82 6.13
C GLN A 154 -8.61 4.52 4.97
N VAL A 155 -9.88 4.87 5.16
CA VAL A 155 -10.70 5.53 4.14
C VAL A 155 -11.49 6.67 4.76
N ARG A 156 -11.32 7.88 4.21
CA ARG A 156 -12.10 9.06 4.61
C ARG A 156 -12.87 9.62 3.43
N TYR A 157 -14.02 10.22 3.72
CA TYR A 157 -14.97 10.64 2.72
C TYR A 157 -15.12 12.14 2.78
N GLY A 158 -14.82 12.82 1.68
CA GLY A 158 -15.00 14.25 1.54
C GLY A 158 -16.45 14.57 1.17
N ILE A 159 -17.21 15.06 2.13
CA ILE A 159 -18.59 15.53 1.95
C ILE A 159 -18.60 17.04 1.73
N LEU A 160 -19.45 17.51 0.81
CA LEU A 160 -19.65 18.95 0.61
C LEU A 160 -20.68 19.48 1.60
N THR A 161 -20.25 20.36 2.50
CA THR A 161 -21.09 21.08 3.45
C THR A 161 -21.32 22.52 2.99
N ALA A 162 -22.15 23.27 3.72
CA ALA A 162 -22.33 24.70 3.47
C ALA A 162 -21.03 25.51 3.67
N GLN A 163 -20.06 24.96 4.41
CA GLN A 163 -18.78 25.58 4.75
C GLN A 163 -17.63 25.13 3.83
N GLY A 164 -17.86 24.14 2.96
CA GLY A 164 -16.86 23.60 2.03
C GLY A 164 -16.73 22.09 2.10
N LEU A 165 -15.61 21.56 1.60
CA LEU A 165 -15.32 20.13 1.61
C LEU A 165 -14.78 19.72 2.99
N GLU A 166 -15.44 18.77 3.64
CA GLU A 166 -15.05 18.21 4.93
C GLU A 166 -14.78 16.71 4.83
N TYR A 167 -13.66 16.23 5.37
CA TYR A 167 -13.33 14.80 5.42
C TYR A 167 -13.83 14.19 6.71
N VAL A 168 -14.72 13.20 6.57
CA VAL A 168 -15.34 12.48 7.67
C VAL A 168 -15.12 10.98 7.55
N ASP A 169 -15.31 10.26 8.65
CA ASP A 169 -15.24 8.80 8.68
C ASP A 169 -16.60 8.21 8.27
N ALA A 170 -16.62 6.92 7.91
CA ALA A 170 -17.81 6.26 7.34
C ALA A 170 -19.09 6.43 8.19
N ASN A 171 -18.97 6.37 9.51
CA ASN A 171 -20.08 6.45 10.46
C ASN A 171 -20.77 7.83 10.53
N VAL A 172 -20.14 8.87 9.98
CA VAL A 172 -20.71 10.23 9.94
C VAL A 172 -21.59 10.45 8.71
N ILE A 173 -21.46 9.60 7.69
CA ILE A 173 -22.13 9.77 6.41
C ILE A 173 -23.58 9.30 6.52
N SER A 174 -24.52 10.24 6.57
CA SER A 174 -25.96 9.96 6.52
C SER A 174 -26.51 9.86 5.10
N ASP A 175 -25.84 10.52 4.14
CA ASP A 175 -26.23 10.54 2.72
C ASP A 175 -24.98 10.44 1.85
N ILE A 176 -24.85 9.30 1.16
CA ILE A 176 -23.68 9.00 0.34
C ILE A 176 -23.60 9.86 -0.93
N THR A 177 -24.71 10.46 -1.37
CA THR A 177 -24.74 11.35 -2.55
C THR A 177 -23.97 12.65 -2.33
N MET A 178 -23.74 13.00 -1.06
CA MET A 178 -22.96 14.17 -0.66
C MET A 178 -21.44 13.94 -0.77
N VAL A 179 -20.98 12.70 -0.89
CA VAL A 179 -19.56 12.38 -1.03
C VAL A 179 -19.08 12.82 -2.41
N LYS A 180 -18.05 13.68 -2.43
CA LYS A 180 -17.40 14.18 -3.65
C LYS A 180 -15.99 13.65 -3.84
N THR A 181 -15.33 13.29 -2.74
CA THR A 181 -13.98 12.73 -2.80
C THR A 181 -13.83 11.58 -1.82
N VAL A 182 -12.91 10.67 -2.10
CA VAL A 182 -12.49 9.59 -1.21
C VAL A 182 -10.99 9.73 -0.99
N GLN A 183 -10.57 9.76 0.26
CA GLN A 183 -9.18 9.63 0.66
C GLN A 183 -8.91 8.19 1.05
N ILE A 184 -7.88 7.60 0.47
CA ILE A 184 -7.41 6.27 0.83
C ILE A 184 -5.98 6.40 1.33
N GLY A 185 -5.69 5.75 2.45
CA GLY A 185 -4.35 5.66 3.01
C GLY A 185 -4.04 4.24 3.47
N PHE A 186 -2.81 3.79 3.29
CA PHE A 186 -2.36 2.52 3.84
C PHE A 186 -0.89 2.50 4.16
N THR A 187 -0.51 1.63 5.11
CA THR A 187 0.89 1.35 5.44
C THR A 187 1.28 0.00 4.89
N ILE A 188 2.40 -0.05 4.18
CA ILE A 188 3.02 -1.29 3.72
C ILE A 188 4.37 -1.49 4.43
N ALA A 189 4.66 -2.71 4.84
CA ALA A 189 5.93 -3.12 5.41
C ALA A 189 6.75 -3.94 4.40
N SER A 190 8.07 -3.93 4.55
CA SER A 190 8.97 -4.79 3.80
C SER A 190 8.73 -6.26 4.12
N ASP A 191 8.92 -7.14 3.15
CA ASP A 191 8.80 -8.60 3.33
C ASP A 191 9.78 -9.17 4.35
N GLU A 192 10.99 -8.62 4.39
CA GLU A 192 12.01 -9.00 5.37
C GLU A 192 11.98 -8.09 6.60
N SER A 193 12.21 -8.69 7.77
CA SER A 193 12.50 -7.98 9.02
C SER A 193 13.99 -7.72 9.21
N ASN A 194 14.33 -6.85 10.17
CA ASN A 194 15.70 -6.44 10.48
C ASN A 194 16.49 -5.90 9.26
N VAL A 195 15.79 -5.19 8.37
CA VAL A 195 16.40 -4.47 7.23
C VAL A 195 16.84 -3.07 7.62
N THR A 196 16.22 -2.49 8.66
CA THR A 196 16.63 -1.23 9.28
C THR A 196 17.50 -1.50 10.51
N SER A 197 18.46 -0.60 10.77
CA SER A 197 19.27 -0.62 12.00
C SER A 197 18.50 -0.10 13.21
N ASP A 198 17.55 0.79 12.99
CA ASP A 198 16.58 1.22 13.99
C ASP A 198 15.40 0.25 13.98
N LYS A 199 15.16 -0.40 15.11
CA LYS A 199 14.07 -1.35 15.26
C LYS A 199 12.79 -0.68 15.72
N ASP A 200 12.92 0.40 16.49
CA ASP A 200 11.81 1.11 17.11
C ASP A 200 11.37 2.25 16.20
N ILE A 201 10.43 1.95 15.31
CA ILE A 201 9.93 2.89 14.31
C ILE A 201 8.52 3.31 14.68
N SER A 202 8.26 4.62 14.65
CA SER A 202 6.91 5.17 14.74
C SER A 202 6.44 5.63 13.37
N VAL A 203 5.31 5.10 12.91
CA VAL A 203 4.59 5.60 11.73
C VAL A 203 3.57 6.62 12.22
N ASN A 204 3.77 7.88 11.84
CA ASN A 204 3.02 9.02 12.37
C ASN A 204 1.50 8.86 12.25
N LYS A 205 0.97 8.82 11.04
CA LYS A 205 -0.47 8.66 10.78
C LYS A 205 -0.72 8.04 9.42
N VAL A 206 -1.79 7.24 9.35
CA VAL A 206 -2.44 6.84 8.11
C VAL A 206 -3.77 7.59 8.08
N LEU A 207 -3.83 8.68 7.32
CA LEU A 207 -4.94 9.64 7.38
C LEU A 207 -5.18 10.16 8.82
N ASN A 208 -6.28 9.76 9.45
CA ASN A 208 -6.70 10.14 10.80
C ASN A 208 -6.22 9.16 11.89
N GLU A 209 -5.78 7.96 11.53
CA GLU A 209 -5.44 6.90 12.48
C GLU A 209 -3.93 6.80 12.75
N GLY A 210 -3.58 6.30 13.95
CA GLY A 210 -2.21 6.25 14.47
C GLY A 210 -1.87 7.40 15.44
N PRO A 211 -0.62 7.51 15.93
CA PRO A 211 0.57 6.79 15.46
C PRO A 211 0.60 5.32 15.81
N TYR A 212 1.36 4.56 15.02
CA TYR A 212 1.64 3.14 15.24
C TYR A 212 3.12 2.95 15.54
N ASN A 213 3.43 2.16 16.57
CA ASN A 213 4.80 1.88 16.99
C ASN A 213 5.15 0.42 16.72
N PHE A 214 6.33 0.20 16.16
CA PHE A 214 6.82 -1.11 15.74
C PHE A 214 8.24 -1.34 16.25
N SER A 215 8.59 -2.59 16.53
CA SER A 215 9.91 -2.99 17.08
C SER A 215 10.58 -4.15 16.30
N ASP A 216 10.15 -4.39 15.06
CA ASP A 216 10.55 -5.57 14.25
C ASP A 216 11.65 -5.29 13.21
N GLY A 217 12.07 -4.03 13.06
CA GLY A 217 13.08 -3.62 12.08
C GLY A 217 12.66 -3.82 10.62
N ARG A 218 11.36 -3.90 10.32
CA ARG A 218 10.85 -3.81 8.94
C ARG A 218 10.87 -2.35 8.48
N TYR A 219 11.23 -2.14 7.21
CA TYR A 219 11.02 -0.84 6.58
C TYR A 219 9.53 -0.66 6.30
N ARG A 220 8.99 0.54 6.56
CA ARG A 220 7.57 0.86 6.38
C ARG A 220 7.39 2.16 5.64
N GLN A 221 6.32 2.24 4.87
CA GLN A 221 5.93 3.47 4.21
C GLN A 221 4.42 3.61 4.13
N VAL A 222 3.96 4.84 4.33
CA VAL A 222 2.55 5.21 4.13
C VAL A 222 2.35 5.70 2.70
N PHE A 223 1.31 5.20 2.05
CA PHE A 223 0.80 5.68 0.77
C PHE A 223 -0.57 6.26 1.00
N SER A 224 -0.84 7.42 0.39
CA SER A 224 -2.18 8.03 0.44
C SER A 224 -2.51 8.76 -0.85
N SER A 225 -3.78 8.78 -1.21
CA SER A 225 -4.29 9.55 -2.34
C SER A 225 -5.67 10.11 -2.04
N THR A 226 -6.01 11.23 -2.67
CA THR A 226 -7.36 11.80 -2.70
C THR A 226 -7.92 11.62 -4.10
N ILE A 227 -9.05 10.94 -4.20
CA ILE A 227 -9.73 10.62 -5.46
C ILE A 227 -11.02 11.41 -5.53
N ILE A 228 -11.27 12.09 -6.65
CA ILE A 228 -12.54 12.76 -6.92
C ILE A 228 -13.51 11.75 -7.53
N LEU A 229 -14.75 11.75 -7.05
CA LEU A 229 -15.85 10.97 -7.62
C LEU A 229 -16.51 11.81 -8.72
N ASN A 230 -16.27 11.45 -9.98
CA ASN A 230 -16.78 12.20 -11.13
C ASN A 230 -18.17 11.72 -11.58
N ASN A 231 -18.53 10.48 -11.28
CA ASN A 231 -19.82 9.93 -11.66
C ASN A 231 -20.78 10.00 -10.47
N ASN A 232 -22.05 10.22 -10.76
CA ASN A 232 -23.12 10.38 -9.77
C ASN A 232 -24.17 9.26 -9.83
N GLY A 233 -23.94 8.21 -10.64
CA GLY A 233 -24.86 7.09 -10.79
C GLY A 233 -26.15 7.40 -11.56
N VAL A 234 -26.24 8.58 -12.17
CA VAL A 234 -27.42 9.04 -12.91
C VAL A 234 -27.03 9.30 -14.36
N GLN A 235 -27.67 8.60 -15.29
CA GLN A 235 -27.49 8.88 -16.72
C GLN A 235 -28.09 10.26 -17.06
N PRO A 236 -27.44 11.10 -17.89
CA PRO A 236 -28.09 12.28 -18.43
C PRO A 236 -29.34 11.87 -19.22
N PRO A 237 -30.46 12.63 -19.14
CA PRO A 237 -31.70 12.28 -19.84
C PRO A 237 -31.47 12.19 -21.34
N ASP A 238 -32.09 11.19 -21.99
CA ASP A 238 -31.97 10.83 -23.42
C ASP A 238 -32.02 12.01 -24.41
N SER A 239 -32.64 13.12 -24.03
CA SER A 239 -32.63 14.39 -24.78
C SER A 239 -31.25 15.00 -25.07
N LEU A 240 -30.18 14.52 -24.43
CA LEU A 240 -28.80 14.96 -24.64
C LEU A 240 -27.96 14.01 -25.49
N LEU A 241 -28.52 12.86 -25.89
CA LEU A 241 -27.89 11.95 -26.85
C LEU A 241 -28.23 12.43 -28.26
N VAL A 242 -27.46 13.41 -28.75
CA VAL A 242 -27.48 13.75 -30.18
C VAL A 242 -26.95 12.53 -30.91
N SER A 243 -27.83 11.86 -31.65
CA SER A 243 -27.45 10.82 -32.60
C SER A 243 -26.53 11.42 -33.66
N GLU A 244 -25.25 11.04 -33.63
CA GLU A 244 -24.36 11.18 -34.80
C GLU A 244 -24.58 10.03 -35.79
#